data_AF-A0A9D7S9K3-F1
#
_entry.id   AF-A0A9D7S9K3-F1
#
_cell.length_a   1.000
_cell.length_b   1.000
_cell.length_c   1.000
_cell.angle_alpha   90.00
_cell.angle_beta   90.00
_cell.angle_gamma   90.00
#
_symmetry.space_group_name_H-M   'P 1'
#
loop_
_entity.id
_entity.type
_entity.pdbx_description
1 polymer ?
#
loop_
_entity_poly.entity_id
_entity_poly.type
_entity_poly.pdbx_seq_one_letter_code
_entity_poly.pdbx_strand_id
1 'polypeptide(L)'
;MPAFSKNEIQLLRQYFEKDHKFRTGQIKARRRGVVLDNFNFQNEGFAQSGYRACSAFFGPDSTSTADYRTSLLNGSYLWSYGAGGGWYEGAGGISTTQNMAVDSLQGIFTFLFGSYFGDWDSPNNFMRSALGSGTILTCAWAGRPGWQMQHMAMGEHIGFSSLLSQNNNTLYINSPNGKRGVHGALMGDPTLVMYPMLPVSNLTIKEVAGLVELNWGASTHASEGYLIQRKKSSESNFQTIARNFVGLKYLDKCLNKDTTYEYRVCATKLENNASGSFYNVSAGLISSIKITRPDLAIDSIMTKDENAGFNQGKFLGAQVSGGTAPFTYTIKGNLDPNKLSAGTYTLIVEDANGCKTEKEFIIRLNTSNHEINIDHVIIYPQPADDFLYINTNSKWELNEVRLINPIGTESNVNVERTSQNLGRILVQNLKQGWYMIKGTNGNKHFEIPSIKL
;
A
#
# COMPACT_ATOMS: atom_id res chain seq x y z
N MET A 1 29.30 34.86 15.10
CA MET A 1 28.62 35.30 16.34
C MET A 1 29.64 35.73 17.38
N PRO A 2 30.14 36.98 17.34
CA PRO A 2 31.19 37.48 18.25
C PRO A 2 30.93 37.30 19.75
N ALA A 3 29.68 37.32 20.20
CA ALA A 3 29.35 37.11 21.61
C ALA A 3 29.63 35.68 22.12
N PHE A 4 29.74 34.70 21.21
CA PHE A 4 29.99 33.31 21.57
C PHE A 4 31.50 33.01 21.49
N SER A 5 32.04 32.33 22.50
CA SER A 5 33.42 31.84 22.49
C SER A 5 33.66 30.74 21.44
N LYS A 6 32.59 30.13 20.94
CA LYS A 6 32.59 29.08 19.91
C LYS A 6 32.56 29.69 18.51
N ASN A 7 33.34 29.10 17.60
CA ASN A 7 33.23 29.42 16.18
C ASN A 7 31.95 28.83 15.55
N GLU A 8 31.65 29.22 14.31
CA GLU A 8 30.43 28.82 13.61
C GLU A 8 30.28 27.29 13.48
N ILE A 9 31.35 26.56 13.16
CA ILE A 9 31.32 25.10 13.03
C ILE A 9 30.96 24.46 14.37
N GLN A 10 31.53 24.95 15.48
CA GLN A 10 31.22 24.46 16.82
C GLN A 10 29.77 24.77 17.23
N LEU A 11 29.25 25.95 16.88
CA LEU A 11 27.86 26.32 17.14
C LEU A 11 26.88 25.47 16.31
N LEU A 12 27.18 25.21 15.04
CA LEU A 12 26.38 24.32 14.20
C LEU A 12 26.41 22.88 14.71
N ARG A 13 27.56 22.36 15.13
CA ARG A 13 27.66 21.04 15.76
C ARG A 13 26.79 20.97 17.03
N GLN A 14 26.90 21.97 17.89
CA GLN A 14 26.06 22.06 19.09
C GLN A 14 24.57 22.11 18.74
N TYR A 15 24.20 22.86 17.70
CA TYR A 15 22.83 22.92 17.19
C TYR A 15 22.32 21.54 16.76
N PHE A 16 23.07 20.81 15.93
CA PHE A 16 22.67 19.47 15.50
C PHE A 16 22.60 18.47 16.66
N GLU A 17 23.50 18.56 17.63
CA GLU A 17 23.45 17.73 18.83
C GLU A 17 22.17 17.96 19.64
N LYS A 18 21.78 19.24 19.86
CA LYS A 18 20.54 19.52 20.60
C LYS A 18 19.28 19.18 19.81
N ASP A 19 19.28 19.40 18.50
CA ASP A 19 18.18 19.00 17.61
C ASP A 19 17.97 17.47 17.69
N HIS A 20 19.04 16.70 17.54
CA HIS A 20 19.02 15.25 17.67
C HIS A 20 18.52 14.81 19.06
N LYS A 21 19.01 15.42 20.13
CA LYS A 21 18.57 15.14 21.50
C LYS A 21 17.09 15.41 21.72
N PHE A 22 16.53 16.46 21.13
CA PHE A 22 15.08 16.73 21.20
C PHE A 22 14.28 15.67 20.43
N ARG A 23 14.68 15.36 19.20
CA ARG A 23 14.00 14.35 18.36
C ARG A 23 14.04 12.95 18.96
N THR A 24 15.10 12.63 19.70
CA THR A 24 15.27 11.36 20.42
C THR A 24 14.76 11.41 21.86
N GLY A 25 14.01 12.46 22.24
CA GLY A 25 13.38 12.56 23.55
C GLY A 25 14.34 12.68 24.75
N GLN A 26 15.63 12.94 24.51
CA GLN A 26 16.63 13.21 25.54
C GLN A 26 16.47 14.63 26.10
N ILE A 27 16.06 15.59 25.26
CA ILE A 27 15.56 16.90 25.71
C ILE A 27 14.03 16.85 25.74
N LYS A 28 13.45 17.13 26.90
CA LYS A 28 12.00 17.21 27.10
C LYS A 28 11.64 18.59 27.63
N ALA A 29 10.64 19.20 27.02
CA ALA A 29 10.06 20.46 27.49
C ALA A 29 8.65 20.24 28.02
N ARG A 30 8.26 21.01 29.04
CA ARG A 30 6.86 21.03 29.49
C ARG A 30 5.98 21.59 28.38
N ARG A 31 4.83 20.95 28.13
CA ARG A 31 3.81 21.40 27.16
C ARG A 31 3.09 22.64 27.69
N ARG A 32 3.77 23.78 27.58
CA ARG A 32 3.28 25.11 27.99
C ARG A 32 3.99 26.19 27.19
N GLY A 33 3.34 27.35 27.10
CA GLY A 33 3.84 28.54 26.43
C GLY A 33 4.17 29.65 27.42
N VAL A 34 5.20 30.44 27.12
CA VAL A 34 5.41 31.76 27.76
C VAL A 34 5.41 32.85 26.71
N VAL A 35 4.69 33.93 26.98
CA VAL A 35 4.59 35.09 26.10
C VAL A 35 4.99 36.33 26.90
N LEU A 36 6.03 37.03 26.46
CA LEU A 36 6.30 38.38 26.91
C LEU A 36 5.80 39.37 25.87
N ASP A 37 4.96 40.31 26.30
CA ASP A 37 4.40 41.36 25.46
C ASP A 37 4.67 42.75 26.05
N ASN A 38 5.86 43.29 25.78
CA ASN A 38 6.20 44.66 26.16
C ASN A 38 5.55 45.72 25.25
N PHE A 39 4.66 45.31 24.33
CA PHE A 39 3.91 46.20 23.45
C PHE A 39 2.39 46.03 23.58
N ASN A 40 1.92 45.55 24.73
CA ASN A 40 0.49 45.38 25.01
C ASN A 40 -0.35 46.68 24.89
N PHE A 41 0.31 47.83 24.80
CA PHE A 41 -0.29 49.15 24.54
C PHE A 41 -0.50 49.45 23.04
N GLN A 42 -0.01 48.62 22.12
CA GLN A 42 -0.11 48.82 20.68
C GLN A 42 -1.27 48.01 20.08
N ASN A 43 -2.19 48.68 19.39
CA ASN A 43 -3.36 48.05 18.77
C ASN A 43 -3.03 47.04 17.66
N GLU A 44 -1.81 47.04 17.13
CA GLU A 44 -1.37 46.07 16.12
C GLU A 44 -1.25 44.64 16.68
N GLY A 45 -1.10 44.51 18.01
CA GLY A 45 -1.00 43.23 18.68
C GLY A 45 0.21 42.42 18.24
N PHE A 46 1.43 42.92 18.45
CA PHE A 46 2.64 42.23 17.99
C PHE A 46 2.78 40.80 18.54
N ALA A 47 2.41 40.62 19.81
CA ALA A 47 2.45 39.32 20.49
C ALA A 47 1.35 38.34 20.09
N GLN A 48 0.46 38.72 19.16
CA GLN A 48 -0.65 37.86 18.71
C GLN A 48 -0.18 36.48 18.22
N SER A 49 1.00 36.40 17.60
CA SER A 49 1.56 35.12 17.12
C SER A 49 1.83 34.19 18.30
N GLY A 50 2.40 34.70 19.39
CA GLY A 50 2.68 33.96 20.62
C GLY A 50 1.40 33.49 21.30
N TYR A 51 0.46 34.41 21.54
CA TYR A 51 -0.80 34.08 22.21
C TYR A 51 -1.67 33.10 21.41
N ARG A 52 -1.87 33.32 20.10
CA ARG A 52 -2.66 32.39 19.28
C ARG A 52 -2.05 31.00 19.25
N ALA A 53 -0.73 30.91 19.03
CA ALA A 53 -0.04 29.64 18.93
C ALA A 53 -0.09 28.89 20.27
N CYS A 54 0.37 29.51 21.36
CA CYS A 54 0.43 28.86 22.67
C CYS A 54 -0.95 28.43 23.18
N SER A 55 -1.97 29.29 23.04
CA SER A 55 -3.34 28.95 23.45
C SER A 55 -3.93 27.81 22.61
N ALA A 56 -3.65 27.75 21.30
CA ALA A 56 -4.07 26.62 20.48
C ALA A 56 -3.34 25.32 20.88
N PHE A 57 -2.06 25.39 21.22
CA PHE A 57 -1.27 24.20 21.57
C PHE A 57 -1.64 23.62 22.93
N PHE A 58 -1.74 24.47 23.95
CA PHE A 58 -1.75 24.04 25.35
C PHE A 58 -2.99 24.49 26.11
N GLY A 59 -3.81 25.34 25.52
CA GLY A 59 -4.92 26.00 26.19
C GLY A 59 -4.47 27.22 26.98
N PRO A 60 -5.44 28.04 27.44
CA PRO A 60 -5.14 29.28 28.16
C PRO A 60 -4.42 29.03 29.49
N ASP A 61 -4.80 27.99 30.24
CA ASP A 61 -4.21 27.71 31.57
C ASP A 61 -2.73 27.28 31.52
N SER A 62 -2.26 26.84 30.35
CA SER A 62 -0.86 26.47 30.11
C SER A 62 -0.12 27.51 29.25
N THR A 63 -0.67 28.72 29.13
CA THR A 63 -0.05 29.86 28.44
C THR A 63 0.08 31.02 29.42
N SER A 64 1.31 31.35 29.80
CA SER A 64 1.57 32.42 30.78
C SER A 64 2.12 33.68 30.13
N THR A 65 1.63 34.85 30.56
CA THR A 65 2.28 36.14 30.31
C THR A 65 3.30 36.40 31.41
N ALA A 66 4.59 36.39 31.11
CA ALA A 66 5.65 36.52 32.12
C ALA A 66 6.97 37.03 31.52
N ASP A 67 7.93 37.39 32.37
CA ASP A 67 9.28 37.74 31.96
C ASP A 67 9.94 36.60 31.17
N TYR A 68 10.45 36.92 29.99
CA TYR A 68 10.93 35.93 29.03
C TYR A 68 12.16 35.18 29.56
N ARG A 69 13.22 35.91 29.93
CA ARG A 69 14.50 35.31 30.31
C ARG A 69 14.40 34.56 31.63
N THR A 70 13.78 35.16 32.64
CA THR A 70 13.59 34.54 33.96
C THR A 70 12.79 33.24 33.84
N SER A 71 11.73 33.22 33.02
CA SER A 71 10.94 32.02 32.79
C SER A 71 11.78 30.89 32.17
N LEU A 72 12.53 31.19 31.11
CA LEU A 72 13.32 30.18 30.41
C LEU A 72 14.58 29.73 31.16
N LEU A 73 15.11 30.53 32.09
CA LEU A 73 16.17 30.09 33.00
C LEU A 73 15.62 29.12 34.06
N ASN A 74 14.43 29.40 34.58
CA ASN A 74 13.87 28.70 35.74
C ASN A 74 12.95 27.51 35.37
N GLY A 75 12.68 27.27 34.09
CA GLY A 75 11.95 26.08 33.70
C GLY A 75 11.80 25.92 32.19
N SER A 76 11.42 24.71 31.78
CA SER A 76 11.28 24.38 30.37
C SER A 76 9.91 24.75 29.79
N TYR A 77 9.92 25.17 28.53
CA TYR A 77 8.75 25.58 27.75
C TYR A 77 8.88 25.03 26.34
N LEU A 78 7.82 24.39 25.85
CA LEU A 78 7.80 23.91 24.47
C LEU A 78 7.74 25.10 23.50
N TRP A 79 7.00 26.15 23.85
CA TRP A 79 6.96 27.40 23.09
C TRP A 79 7.26 28.62 23.94
N SER A 80 7.93 29.58 23.31
CA SER A 80 8.20 30.88 23.91
C SER A 80 8.08 31.98 22.86
N TYR A 81 7.58 33.13 23.31
CA TYR A 81 7.47 34.31 22.51
C TYR A 81 7.94 35.52 23.31
N GLY A 82 8.68 36.43 22.69
CA GLY A 82 9.02 37.71 23.31
C GLY A 82 8.90 38.87 22.33
N ALA A 83 8.23 39.94 22.75
CA ALA A 83 8.19 41.21 22.03
C ALA A 83 8.72 42.35 22.90
N GLY A 84 9.60 43.18 22.33
CA GLY A 84 10.18 44.33 23.00
C GLY A 84 10.97 45.24 22.06
N GLY A 85 11.29 46.46 22.51
CA GLY A 85 12.09 47.41 21.72
C GLY A 85 13.47 46.82 21.39
N GLY A 86 13.83 46.79 20.11
CA GLY A 86 14.99 46.02 19.63
C GLY A 86 16.15 46.85 19.12
N TRP A 87 17.31 46.21 19.04
CA TRP A 87 18.50 46.59 18.29
C TRP A 87 19.15 45.30 17.76
N TYR A 88 20.19 45.38 16.91
CA TYR A 88 20.78 44.19 16.30
C TYR A 88 21.18 43.07 17.29
N GLU A 89 21.55 43.44 18.51
CA GLU A 89 22.12 42.54 19.51
C GLU A 89 21.20 42.27 20.71
N GLY A 90 19.94 42.70 20.68
CA GLY A 90 19.04 42.44 21.80
C GLY A 90 17.68 43.11 21.69
N ALA A 91 16.88 42.89 22.72
CA ALA A 91 15.58 43.51 22.87
C ALA A 91 15.26 43.78 24.34
N GLY A 92 14.74 44.97 24.61
CA GLY A 92 14.37 45.45 25.93
C GLY A 92 13.36 44.52 26.60
N GLY A 93 13.68 44.09 27.81
CA GLY A 93 12.89 43.14 28.60
C GLY A 93 12.91 41.70 28.11
N ILE A 94 13.56 41.39 26.97
CA ILE A 94 13.71 40.01 26.49
C ILE A 94 15.08 39.46 26.91
N SER A 95 16.15 39.85 26.20
CA SER A 95 17.53 39.41 26.43
C SER A 95 18.49 40.15 25.47
N THR A 96 19.77 39.79 25.52
CA THR A 96 20.83 40.25 24.62
C THR A 96 21.60 39.05 24.05
N THR A 97 22.41 39.27 23.01
CA THR A 97 23.27 38.22 22.45
C THR A 97 24.32 37.74 23.45
N GLN A 98 24.84 38.64 24.30
CA GLN A 98 25.78 38.29 25.37
C GLN A 98 25.13 37.36 26.39
N ASN A 99 23.89 37.65 26.79
CA ASN A 99 23.13 36.77 27.68
C ASN A 99 22.82 35.42 27.00
N MET A 100 22.35 35.42 25.74
CA MET A 100 22.09 34.19 24.98
C MET A 100 23.32 33.29 24.83
N ALA A 101 24.52 33.88 24.82
CA ALA A 101 25.78 33.15 24.69
C ALA A 101 26.19 32.37 25.95
N VAL A 102 25.75 32.82 27.14
CA VAL A 102 26.10 32.20 28.42
C VAL A 102 24.91 31.50 29.08
N ASP A 103 23.69 31.90 28.76
CA ASP A 103 22.48 31.31 29.31
C ASP A 103 22.16 29.95 28.69
N SER A 104 21.66 29.06 29.53
CA SER A 104 21.06 27.80 29.12
C SER A 104 19.53 27.90 29.10
N LEU A 105 18.99 28.77 28.24
CA LEU A 105 17.54 28.98 28.15
C LEU A 105 16.78 27.72 27.71
N GLN A 106 15.71 27.39 28.40
CA GLN A 106 14.96 26.13 28.26
C GLN A 106 13.70 26.27 27.39
N GLY A 107 13.78 27.01 26.28
CA GLY A 107 12.75 27.04 25.23
C GLY A 107 13.07 26.05 24.11
N ILE A 108 12.07 25.46 23.44
CA ILE A 108 12.30 24.66 22.21
C ILE A 108 11.99 25.49 20.97
N PHE A 109 10.75 25.92 20.83
CA PHE A 109 10.33 26.81 19.74
C PHE A 109 10.24 28.24 20.28
N THR A 110 11.02 29.15 19.70
CA THR A 110 11.09 30.54 20.15
C THR A 110 10.76 31.44 18.98
N PHE A 111 9.89 32.43 19.17
CA PHE A 111 9.75 33.55 18.23
C PHE A 111 9.97 34.89 18.95
N LEU A 112 10.57 35.86 18.25
CA LEU A 112 10.96 37.15 18.82
C LEU A 112 10.44 38.30 17.96
N PHE A 113 10.18 39.45 18.56
CA PHE A 113 9.78 40.66 17.83
C PHE A 113 10.36 41.93 18.46
N GLY A 114 10.81 42.82 17.59
CA GLY A 114 11.49 44.06 17.94
C GLY A 114 12.31 44.60 16.78
N SER A 115 12.77 45.84 16.90
CA SER A 115 13.46 46.54 15.81
C SER A 115 14.84 45.94 15.49
N TYR A 116 15.28 46.08 14.23
CA TYR A 116 16.63 45.80 13.69
C TYR A 116 17.09 44.33 13.67
N PHE A 117 16.82 43.52 14.69
CA PHE A 117 17.33 42.14 14.71
C PHE A 117 16.59 41.18 13.78
N GLY A 118 15.55 41.64 13.08
CA GLY A 118 14.98 40.95 11.92
C GLY A 118 15.95 40.93 10.72
N ASP A 119 16.89 41.87 10.66
CA ASP A 119 17.98 41.92 9.69
C ASP A 119 19.11 40.98 10.17
N TRP A 120 18.94 39.72 9.82
CA TRP A 120 19.74 38.63 10.36
C TRP A 120 21.11 38.44 9.71
N ASP A 121 21.41 39.23 8.68
CA ASP A 121 22.72 39.37 8.08
C ASP A 121 23.74 40.09 8.99
N SER A 122 23.30 40.65 10.13
CA SER A 122 24.20 41.20 11.15
C SER A 122 25.09 40.12 11.81
N PRO A 123 26.42 40.34 11.97
CA PRO A 123 27.36 39.34 12.50
C PRO A 123 27.09 38.83 13.92
N ASN A 124 26.52 39.68 14.78
CA ASN A 124 26.17 39.37 16.18
C ASN A 124 24.65 39.42 16.41
N ASN A 125 23.85 38.99 15.43
CA ASN A 125 22.39 39.15 15.46
C ASN A 125 21.70 38.40 16.61
N PHE A 126 20.71 39.05 17.24
CA PHE A 126 19.96 38.50 18.38
C PHE A 126 19.16 37.23 18.06
N MET A 127 18.47 37.15 16.93
CA MET A 127 17.72 35.94 16.56
C MET A 127 18.66 34.75 16.29
N ARG A 128 19.79 34.98 15.63
CA ARG A 128 20.83 33.95 15.42
C ARG A 128 21.39 33.45 16.75
N SER A 129 21.55 34.34 17.73
CA SER A 129 22.02 33.97 19.07
C SER A 129 21.06 33.02 19.80
N ALA A 130 19.75 33.10 19.54
CA ALA A 130 18.78 32.19 20.13
C ALA A 130 19.08 30.72 19.76
N LEU A 131 19.45 30.45 18.50
CA LEU A 131 19.87 29.10 18.08
C LEU A 131 21.17 28.62 18.72
N GLY A 132 21.96 29.50 19.33
CA GLY A 132 23.15 29.13 20.12
C GLY A 132 22.85 28.86 21.60
N SER A 133 21.71 29.35 22.11
CA SER A 133 21.38 29.28 23.54
C SER A 133 20.65 27.99 23.92
N GLY A 134 21.01 27.45 25.09
CA GLY A 134 20.34 26.33 25.76
C GLY A 134 19.71 25.29 24.81
N THR A 135 18.39 25.14 24.89
CA THR A 135 17.61 24.14 24.13
C THR A 135 16.87 24.71 22.92
N ILE A 136 17.02 26.00 22.60
CA ILE A 136 16.22 26.65 21.57
C ILE A 136 16.58 26.10 20.18
N LEU A 137 15.59 25.59 19.45
CA LEU A 137 15.79 25.00 18.12
C LEU A 137 15.31 25.89 16.98
N THR A 138 14.41 26.82 17.25
CA THR A 138 13.88 27.70 16.20
C THR A 138 13.84 29.15 16.64
N CYS A 139 13.99 30.06 15.68
CA CYS A 139 13.77 31.49 15.86
C CYS A 139 13.13 32.09 14.60
N ALA A 140 12.14 32.96 14.76
CA ALA A 140 11.59 33.75 13.67
C ALA A 140 11.19 35.13 14.18
N TRP A 141 11.22 36.12 13.27
CA TRP A 141 10.78 37.47 13.56
C TRP A 141 9.26 37.53 13.41
N ALA A 142 8.54 37.63 14.52
CA ALA A 142 7.10 37.32 14.53
C ALA A 142 6.25 38.42 15.14
N GLY A 143 5.56 39.16 14.28
CA GLY A 143 4.69 40.29 14.64
C GLY A 143 4.32 41.11 13.41
N ARG A 144 5.20 41.12 12.40
CA ARG A 144 4.96 41.64 11.05
C ARG A 144 5.69 40.72 10.04
N PRO A 145 5.10 39.69 9.43
CA PRO A 145 3.72 39.28 9.55
C PRO A 145 3.45 38.58 10.89
N GLY A 146 2.17 38.36 11.15
CA GLY A 146 1.75 37.43 12.19
C GLY A 146 1.94 35.99 11.70
N TRP A 147 2.59 35.14 12.50
CA TRP A 147 2.83 33.73 12.15
C TRP A 147 1.68 32.84 12.62
N GLN A 148 1.26 31.91 11.78
CA GLN A 148 0.20 30.94 12.01
C GLN A 148 0.85 29.57 12.25
N MET A 149 0.84 29.11 13.49
CA MET A 149 1.57 27.91 13.93
C MET A 149 0.66 26.81 14.47
N GLN A 150 -0.64 27.08 14.57
CA GLN A 150 -1.64 26.17 15.15
C GLN A 150 -1.64 24.77 14.52
N HIS A 151 -1.22 24.63 13.26
CA HIS A 151 -1.15 23.33 12.58
C HIS A 151 -0.21 22.35 13.28
N MET A 152 0.84 22.86 13.94
CA MET A 152 1.72 22.02 14.74
C MET A 152 1.01 21.33 15.91
N ALA A 153 -0.12 21.89 16.38
CA ALA A 153 -0.99 21.23 17.37
C ALA A 153 -1.50 19.89 16.84
N MET A 154 -1.67 19.77 15.52
CA MET A 154 -2.19 18.59 14.85
C MET A 154 -1.09 17.73 14.21
N GLY A 155 0.16 17.89 14.65
CA GLY A 155 1.28 17.04 14.26
C GLY A 155 2.06 17.53 13.04
N GLU A 156 1.65 18.63 12.40
CA GLU A 156 2.41 19.21 11.30
C GLU A 156 3.77 19.74 11.77
N HIS A 157 4.75 19.73 10.85
CA HIS A 157 6.06 20.30 11.12
C HIS A 157 6.06 21.83 11.00
N ILE A 158 7.01 22.50 11.65
CA ILE A 158 7.08 23.96 11.68
C ILE A 158 7.20 24.57 10.28
N GLY A 159 7.92 23.90 9.37
CA GLY A 159 8.07 24.32 7.98
C GLY A 159 6.74 24.40 7.21
N PHE A 160 5.80 23.49 7.49
CA PHE A 160 4.46 23.53 6.91
C PHE A 160 3.73 24.82 7.37
N SER A 161 3.76 25.08 8.67
CA SER A 161 3.19 26.29 9.27
C SER A 161 3.87 27.57 8.78
N SER A 162 5.18 27.53 8.59
CA SER A 162 5.97 28.63 8.07
C SER A 162 5.61 28.97 6.63
N LEU A 163 5.54 27.97 5.75
CA LEU A 163 5.14 28.15 4.35
C LEU A 163 3.74 28.76 4.24
N LEU A 164 2.79 28.26 5.05
CA LEU A 164 1.44 28.82 5.12
C LEU A 164 1.44 30.26 5.62
N SER A 165 2.21 30.56 6.66
CA SER A 165 2.32 31.91 7.23
C SER A 165 2.89 32.91 6.23
N GLN A 166 3.97 32.54 5.53
CA GLN A 166 4.61 33.36 4.52
C GLN A 166 3.67 33.66 3.34
N ASN A 167 2.88 32.67 2.92
CA ASN A 167 1.96 32.79 1.79
C ASN A 167 0.58 33.33 2.17
N ASN A 168 0.27 33.48 3.47
CA ASN A 168 -1.04 33.90 3.95
C ASN A 168 -1.42 35.29 3.42
N ASN A 169 -2.63 35.40 2.87
CA ASN A 169 -3.16 36.67 2.34
C ASN A 169 -4.56 36.97 2.86
N THR A 170 -5.41 35.95 2.98
CA THR A 170 -6.84 36.12 3.37
C THR A 170 -7.36 35.04 4.31
N LEU A 171 -6.72 33.86 4.38
CA LEU A 171 -7.24 32.72 5.15
C LEU A 171 -7.17 32.95 6.66
N TYR A 172 -6.06 33.51 7.14
CA TYR A 172 -5.86 33.82 8.55
C TYR A 172 -5.76 35.32 8.79
N ILE A 173 -6.28 35.77 9.93
CA ILE A 173 -6.08 37.13 10.43
C ILE A 173 -4.57 37.37 10.55
N ASN A 174 -4.10 38.36 9.80
CA ASN A 174 -2.69 38.71 9.75
C ASN A 174 -2.43 40.02 10.50
N SER A 175 -1.17 40.24 10.83
CA SER A 175 -0.70 41.58 11.14
C SER A 175 -0.98 42.50 9.95
N PRO A 176 -1.39 43.76 10.18
CA PRO A 176 -1.56 44.75 9.12
C PRO A 176 -0.30 44.93 8.25
N ASN A 177 0.88 44.61 8.78
CA ASN A 177 2.16 44.85 8.14
C ASN A 177 2.97 43.56 7.89
N GLY A 178 3.87 43.62 6.91
CA GLY A 178 4.90 42.59 6.67
C GLY A 178 4.40 41.31 5.97
N LYS A 179 3.14 41.22 5.56
CA LYS A 179 2.61 40.09 4.79
C LYS A 179 3.44 39.85 3.51
N ARG A 180 3.85 38.61 3.27
CA ARG A 180 4.63 38.19 2.09
C ARG A 180 5.94 38.97 1.87
N GLY A 181 6.46 39.62 2.92
CA GLY A 181 7.75 40.27 2.86
C GLY A 181 8.90 39.25 2.94
N VAL A 182 10.03 39.59 2.31
CA VAL A 182 11.23 38.73 2.25
C VAL A 182 11.85 38.46 3.63
N HIS A 183 11.51 39.27 4.63
CA HIS A 183 11.98 39.16 6.01
C HIS A 183 11.29 38.06 6.81
N GLY A 184 10.21 37.46 6.31
CA GLY A 184 9.49 36.36 6.95
C GLY A 184 10.32 35.06 6.95
N ALA A 185 11.42 35.01 7.68
CA ALA A 185 12.37 33.90 7.69
C ALA A 185 12.24 33.06 8.98
N LEU A 186 12.19 31.72 8.81
CA LEU A 186 12.36 30.76 9.89
C LEU A 186 13.83 30.39 9.98
N MET A 187 14.42 30.53 11.17
CA MET A 187 15.73 29.96 11.50
C MET A 187 15.53 28.65 12.27
N GLY A 188 16.37 27.67 11.96
CA GLY A 188 16.30 26.32 12.52
C GLY A 188 15.82 25.28 11.50
N ASP A 189 15.55 24.07 11.97
CA ASP A 189 15.17 22.94 11.12
C ASP A 189 13.67 22.97 10.82
N PRO A 190 13.24 23.12 9.55
CA PRO A 190 11.83 23.21 9.18
C PRO A 190 11.06 21.89 9.34
N THR A 191 11.75 20.77 9.59
CA THR A 191 11.16 19.44 9.78
C THR A 191 10.85 19.13 11.26
N LEU A 192 11.10 20.07 12.17
CA LEU A 192 10.77 19.91 13.58
C LEU A 192 9.27 19.86 13.82
N VAL A 193 8.85 18.95 14.69
CA VAL A 193 7.47 18.78 15.19
C VAL A 193 7.44 18.99 16.69
N MET A 194 6.29 19.39 17.24
CA MET A 194 6.14 19.57 18.70
C MET A 194 6.24 18.28 19.51
N TYR A 195 5.83 17.17 18.91
CA TYR A 195 5.63 15.90 19.60
C TYR A 195 6.51 14.81 18.95
N PRO A 196 7.84 14.87 19.11
CA PRO A 196 8.71 13.83 18.58
C PRO A 196 8.38 12.47 19.21
N MET A 197 8.40 11.42 18.39
CA MET A 197 8.12 10.05 18.83
C MET A 197 9.34 9.16 18.64
N LEU A 198 9.65 8.39 19.69
CA LEU A 198 10.70 7.38 19.64
C LEU A 198 10.31 6.27 18.66
N PRO A 199 11.18 5.92 17.69
CA PRO A 199 10.91 4.85 16.75
C PRO A 199 10.96 3.49 17.44
N VAL A 200 10.53 2.45 16.71
CA VAL A 200 10.89 1.07 17.06
C VAL A 200 12.41 0.89 16.98
N SER A 201 12.93 -0.18 17.59
CA SER A 201 14.35 -0.54 17.52
C SER A 201 14.54 -1.88 16.79
N ASN A 202 15.76 -2.19 16.36
CA ASN A 202 16.18 -3.53 15.92
C ASN A 202 15.22 -4.24 14.93
N LEU A 203 14.75 -3.53 13.90
CA LEU A 203 13.92 -4.14 12.86
C LEU A 203 14.73 -5.20 12.09
N THR A 204 14.23 -6.44 12.10
CA THR A 204 14.79 -7.58 11.35
C THR A 204 13.72 -8.18 10.46
N ILE A 205 14.13 -8.70 9.30
CA ILE A 205 13.23 -9.26 8.28
C ILE A 205 13.85 -10.56 7.76
N LYS A 206 13.06 -11.62 7.64
CA LYS A 206 13.50 -12.91 7.07
C LYS A 206 12.33 -13.67 6.43
N GLU A 207 12.63 -14.54 5.47
CA GLU A 207 11.65 -15.50 4.95
C GLU A 207 11.45 -16.66 5.94
N VAL A 208 10.20 -17.06 6.20
CA VAL A 208 9.86 -18.20 7.08
C VAL A 208 8.64 -18.91 6.51
N ALA A 209 8.76 -20.20 6.18
CA ALA A 209 7.63 -21.08 5.83
C ALA A 209 6.60 -20.44 4.86
N GLY A 210 7.06 -19.88 3.73
CA GLY A 210 6.16 -19.27 2.73
C GLY A 210 5.78 -17.80 3.01
N LEU A 211 6.21 -17.23 4.13
CA LEU A 211 5.91 -15.89 4.61
C LEU A 211 7.18 -15.03 4.74
N VAL A 212 7.00 -13.73 4.99
CA VAL A 212 8.06 -12.84 5.47
C VAL A 212 7.75 -12.43 6.91
N GLU A 213 8.65 -12.75 7.82
CA GLU A 213 8.56 -12.38 9.23
C GLU A 213 9.34 -11.09 9.49
N LEU A 214 8.65 -10.09 10.05
CA LEU A 214 9.24 -8.87 10.58
C LEU A 214 9.24 -8.97 12.11
N ASN A 215 10.38 -8.68 12.74
CA ASN A 215 10.49 -8.53 14.20
C ASN A 215 11.13 -7.19 14.56
N TRP A 216 10.68 -6.55 15.62
CA TRP A 216 11.26 -5.29 16.10
C TRP A 216 11.22 -5.17 17.63
N GLY A 217 12.09 -4.34 18.19
CA GLY A 217 12.06 -3.93 19.58
C GLY A 217 11.01 -2.84 19.82
N ALA A 218 10.33 -2.94 20.96
CA ALA A 218 9.26 -2.04 21.34
C ALA A 218 9.73 -0.57 21.45
N SER A 219 8.87 0.35 21.04
CA SER A 219 8.97 1.76 21.40
C SER A 219 8.14 2.04 22.65
N THR A 220 8.65 2.85 23.57
CA THR A 220 7.92 3.34 24.74
C THR A 220 6.79 4.30 24.38
N HIS A 221 6.73 4.78 23.13
CA HIS A 221 5.67 5.67 22.64
C HIS A 221 4.66 4.94 21.73
N ALA A 222 4.62 3.61 21.71
CA ALA A 222 3.71 2.83 20.87
C ALA A 222 2.37 2.49 21.59
N SER A 223 1.74 3.46 22.24
CA SER A 223 0.52 3.19 23.03
C SER A 223 -0.68 2.76 22.18
N GLU A 224 -0.70 3.11 20.89
CA GLU A 224 -1.71 2.65 19.92
C GLU A 224 -1.18 1.50 19.04
N GLY A 225 -0.05 0.88 19.41
CA GLY A 225 0.59 -0.17 18.63
C GLY A 225 1.50 0.36 17.52
N TYR A 226 1.49 -0.33 16.38
CA TYR A 226 2.42 -0.10 15.27
C TYR A 226 1.72 0.08 13.93
N LEU A 227 2.29 0.97 13.11
CA LEU A 227 1.99 1.12 11.69
C LEU A 227 3.04 0.35 10.89
N ILE A 228 2.57 -0.59 10.06
CA ILE A 228 3.43 -1.41 9.21
C ILE A 228 3.09 -1.06 7.77
N GLN A 229 4.11 -0.66 7.03
CA GLN A 229 3.99 -0.28 5.64
C GLN A 229 4.96 -1.08 4.79
N ARG A 230 4.59 -1.30 3.53
CA ARG A 230 5.39 -2.03 2.55
C ARG A 230 5.31 -1.33 1.20
N LYS A 231 6.39 -1.40 0.44
CA LYS A 231 6.41 -1.12 -1.00
C LYS A 231 7.30 -2.12 -1.73
N LYS A 232 7.11 -2.25 -3.03
CA LYS A 232 8.16 -2.81 -3.89
C LYS A 232 9.26 -1.78 -4.03
N SER A 233 10.52 -2.20 -4.17
CA SER A 233 11.61 -1.25 -4.39
C SER A 233 11.49 -0.46 -5.70
N SER A 234 10.70 -0.95 -6.66
CA SER A 234 10.33 -0.23 -7.89
C SER A 234 9.30 0.89 -7.66
N GLU A 235 8.66 0.94 -6.49
CA GLU A 235 7.62 1.92 -6.15
C GLU A 235 8.18 3.06 -5.30
N SER A 236 7.61 4.25 -5.48
CA SER A 236 8.02 5.45 -4.74
C SER A 236 7.42 5.52 -3.33
N ASN A 237 6.18 5.03 -3.16
CA ASN A 237 5.39 5.25 -1.95
C ASN A 237 5.12 3.95 -1.18
N PHE A 238 5.19 4.03 0.15
CA PHE A 238 4.79 2.96 1.06
C PHE A 238 3.26 2.83 1.14
N GLN A 239 2.75 1.61 1.01
CA GLN A 239 1.36 1.27 1.30
C GLN A 239 1.22 0.73 2.73
N THR A 240 0.13 1.08 3.40
CA THR A 240 -0.15 0.56 4.74
C THR A 240 -0.67 -0.88 4.62
N ILE A 241 0.01 -1.82 5.26
CA ILE A 241 -0.41 -3.24 5.30
C ILE A 241 -0.95 -3.66 6.67
N ALA A 242 -0.60 -2.93 7.74
CA ALA A 242 -1.24 -3.06 9.04
C ALA A 242 -1.25 -1.71 9.78
N ARG A 243 -2.33 -1.43 10.50
CA ARG A 243 -2.51 -0.22 11.32
C ARG A 243 -2.95 -0.65 12.73
N ASN A 244 -2.49 0.07 13.75
CA ASN A 244 -2.75 -0.22 15.16
C ASN A 244 -2.39 -1.67 15.51
N PHE A 245 -1.33 -2.20 14.88
CA PHE A 245 -0.92 -3.58 15.07
C PHE A 245 -0.36 -3.75 16.49
N VAL A 246 -0.91 -4.71 17.23
CA VAL A 246 -0.46 -5.04 18.58
C VAL A 246 0.45 -6.25 18.53
N GLY A 247 1.68 -6.09 18.97
CA GLY A 247 2.71 -7.13 18.95
C GLY A 247 4.03 -6.62 18.40
N LEU A 248 5.06 -7.45 18.49
CA LEU A 248 6.43 -7.13 18.05
C LEU A 248 6.89 -7.97 16.86
N LYS A 249 5.94 -8.70 16.26
CA LYS A 249 6.17 -9.64 15.17
C LYS A 249 5.00 -9.59 14.19
N TYR A 250 5.29 -9.41 12.91
CA TYR A 250 4.30 -9.42 11.84
C TYR A 250 4.68 -10.42 10.76
N LEU A 251 3.70 -11.15 10.25
CA LEU A 251 3.87 -12.11 9.15
C LEU A 251 3.17 -11.58 7.91
N ASP A 252 3.96 -11.28 6.89
CA ASP A 252 3.47 -10.85 5.58
C ASP A 252 3.39 -12.02 4.60
N LYS A 253 2.34 -12.02 3.78
CA LYS A 253 1.94 -13.14 2.94
C LYS A 253 1.79 -12.74 1.47
N CYS A 254 1.77 -13.75 0.60
CA CYS A 254 1.47 -13.61 -0.83
C CYS A 254 2.41 -12.63 -1.55
N LEU A 255 3.71 -12.80 -1.32
CA LEU A 255 4.76 -11.97 -1.93
C LEU A 255 5.39 -12.71 -3.11
N ASN A 256 5.58 -11.98 -4.21
CA ASN A 256 6.17 -12.53 -5.41
C ASN A 256 7.67 -12.78 -5.30
N LYS A 257 8.12 -13.91 -5.83
CA LYS A 257 9.50 -14.29 -6.06
C LYS A 257 10.22 -13.22 -6.89
N ASP A 258 11.51 -13.09 -6.64
CA ASP A 258 12.43 -12.19 -7.33
C ASP A 258 12.07 -10.70 -7.20
N THR A 259 11.09 -10.38 -6.35
CA THR A 259 10.72 -9.01 -6.02
C THR A 259 11.39 -8.60 -4.70
N THR A 260 12.00 -7.41 -4.70
CA THR A 260 12.49 -6.79 -3.46
C THR A 260 11.38 -5.95 -2.84
N TYR A 261 11.06 -6.25 -1.59
CA TYR A 261 10.13 -5.47 -0.78
C TYR A 261 10.90 -4.69 0.28
N GLU A 262 10.51 -3.43 0.44
CA GLU A 262 10.93 -2.57 1.53
C GLU A 262 9.80 -2.45 2.53
N TYR A 263 10.12 -2.56 3.81
CA TYR A 263 9.18 -2.41 4.90
C TYR A 263 9.56 -1.25 5.77
N ARG A 264 8.55 -0.56 6.29
CA ARG A 264 8.69 0.50 7.27
C ARG A 264 7.80 0.18 8.48
N VAL A 265 8.40 0.15 9.66
CA VAL A 265 7.67 -0.05 10.92
C VAL A 265 7.79 1.20 11.79
N CYS A 266 6.65 1.75 12.19
CA CYS A 266 6.57 2.94 13.04
C CYS A 266 5.78 2.64 14.32
N ALA A 267 6.14 3.28 15.42
CA ALA A 267 5.32 3.36 16.61
C ALA A 267 4.19 4.37 16.39
N THR A 268 3.01 4.10 16.94
CA THR A 268 1.85 5.00 16.88
C THR A 268 1.30 5.31 18.26
N LYS A 269 0.83 6.55 18.43
CA LYS A 269 0.21 7.04 19.66
C LYS A 269 -0.88 8.04 19.33
N LEU A 270 -1.98 8.02 20.09
CA LEU A 270 -2.96 9.09 20.08
C LEU A 270 -2.41 10.26 20.92
N GLU A 271 -2.12 11.38 20.27
CA GLU A 271 -1.75 12.62 20.94
C GLU A 271 -2.99 13.47 21.17
N ASN A 272 -3.14 13.98 22.39
CA ASN A 272 -4.22 14.87 22.80
C ASN A 272 -3.64 16.21 23.26
N ASN A 273 -4.28 17.31 22.84
CA ASN A 273 -3.93 18.66 23.26
C ASN A 273 -5.15 19.59 23.18
N ALA A 274 -4.95 20.89 23.40
CA ALA A 274 -6.05 21.85 23.49
C ALA A 274 -6.81 22.08 22.17
N SER A 275 -6.19 21.77 21.01
CA SER A 275 -6.85 21.85 19.70
C SER A 275 -7.55 20.56 19.27
N GLY A 276 -7.39 19.46 20.00
CA GLY A 276 -7.99 18.16 19.68
C GLY A 276 -7.00 17.00 19.78
N SER A 277 -7.27 15.95 18.99
CA SER A 277 -6.51 14.70 19.01
C SER A 277 -6.09 14.25 17.62
N PHE A 278 -4.89 13.66 17.48
CA PHE A 278 -4.43 13.06 16.22
C PHE A 278 -3.56 11.83 16.47
N TYR A 279 -3.50 10.92 15.50
CA TYR A 279 -2.57 9.80 15.53
C TYR A 279 -1.18 10.26 15.12
N ASN A 280 -0.28 10.32 16.09
CA ASN A 280 1.11 10.62 15.88
C ASN A 280 1.88 9.34 15.49
N VAL A 281 2.86 9.50 14.62
CA VAL A 281 3.62 8.39 14.04
C VAL A 281 5.10 8.70 14.17
N SER A 282 5.86 7.76 14.73
CA SER A 282 7.31 7.91 14.84
C SER A 282 8.00 7.94 13.47
N ALA A 283 9.28 8.32 13.47
CA ALA A 283 10.17 7.88 12.40
C ALA A 283 10.07 6.35 12.27
N GLY A 284 10.11 5.84 11.04
CA GLY A 284 10.02 4.40 10.81
C GLY A 284 11.41 3.82 10.58
N LEU A 285 11.69 2.65 11.16
CA LEU A 285 12.84 1.87 10.70
C LEU A 285 12.48 1.20 9.38
N ILE A 286 13.41 1.27 8.43
CA ILE A 286 13.27 0.68 7.10
C ILE A 286 14.24 -0.49 6.98
N SER A 287 13.75 -1.60 6.45
CA SER A 287 14.58 -2.74 6.05
C SER A 287 13.96 -3.41 4.83
N SER A 288 14.76 -4.15 4.06
CA SER A 288 14.35 -4.75 2.81
C SER A 288 14.70 -6.23 2.72
N ILE A 289 13.96 -6.94 1.87
CA ILE A 289 14.21 -8.35 1.58
C ILE A 289 13.85 -8.65 0.13
N LYS A 290 14.72 -9.40 -0.56
CA LYS A 290 14.41 -9.98 -1.87
C LYS A 290 13.79 -11.36 -1.63
N ILE A 291 12.62 -11.59 -2.21
CA ILE A 291 11.94 -12.89 -2.10
C ILE A 291 12.62 -13.90 -2.99
N THR A 292 13.03 -15.03 -2.41
CA THR A 292 13.73 -16.10 -3.15
C THR A 292 12.90 -17.37 -3.25
N ARG A 293 11.94 -17.57 -2.33
CA ARG A 293 11.05 -18.73 -2.37
C ARG A 293 10.17 -18.74 -3.63
N PRO A 294 9.75 -19.93 -4.12
CA PRO A 294 8.83 -20.04 -5.25
C PRO A 294 7.45 -19.44 -4.98
N ASP A 295 6.88 -18.80 -5.99
CA ASP A 295 5.48 -18.38 -6.01
C ASP A 295 4.56 -19.60 -6.08
N LEU A 296 3.35 -19.46 -5.53
CA LEU A 296 2.29 -20.44 -5.73
C LEU A 296 1.94 -20.53 -7.23
N ALA A 297 2.14 -21.69 -7.83
CA ALA A 297 1.91 -21.93 -9.26
C ALA A 297 1.20 -23.25 -9.52
N ILE A 298 0.35 -23.27 -10.56
CA ILE A 298 -0.26 -24.50 -11.07
C ILE A 298 0.57 -24.99 -12.25
N ASP A 299 1.38 -26.02 -12.04
CA ASP A 299 2.29 -26.54 -13.06
C ASP A 299 1.51 -27.30 -14.14
N SER A 300 0.63 -28.21 -13.71
CA SER A 300 -0.23 -28.99 -14.61
C SER A 300 -1.60 -29.26 -13.99
N ILE A 301 -2.60 -29.44 -14.86
CA ILE A 301 -3.97 -29.79 -14.49
C ILE A 301 -4.30 -31.12 -15.16
N MET A 302 -4.79 -32.08 -14.39
CA MET A 302 -5.22 -33.38 -14.87
C MET A 302 -6.74 -33.38 -15.02
N THR A 303 -7.22 -33.75 -16.20
CA THR A 303 -8.64 -33.79 -16.52
C THR A 303 -9.03 -35.12 -17.13
N LYS A 304 -10.32 -35.41 -17.09
CA LYS A 304 -10.98 -36.40 -17.91
C LYS A 304 -11.90 -35.68 -18.88
N ASP A 305 -11.71 -35.91 -20.17
CA ASP A 305 -12.60 -35.38 -21.21
C ASP A 305 -14.00 -36.00 -21.13
N GLU A 306 -15.01 -35.29 -21.62
CA GLU A 306 -16.38 -35.80 -21.65
C GLU A 306 -16.67 -36.55 -22.95
N ASN A 307 -17.61 -37.50 -22.88
CA ASN A 307 -18.21 -38.13 -24.05
C ASN A 307 -19.58 -37.47 -24.32
N ALA A 308 -19.83 -37.11 -25.58
CA ALA A 308 -21.11 -36.66 -26.16
C ALA A 308 -22.20 -36.16 -25.19
N GLY A 309 -22.05 -34.96 -24.61
CA GLY A 309 -23.15 -34.19 -24.01
C GLY A 309 -23.72 -34.72 -22.68
N PHE A 310 -23.01 -35.61 -21.99
CA PHE A 310 -23.45 -36.16 -20.71
C PHE A 310 -22.88 -35.43 -19.47
N ASN A 311 -22.14 -34.33 -19.64
CA ASN A 311 -21.45 -33.61 -18.56
C ASN A 311 -20.57 -34.55 -17.72
N GLN A 312 -19.87 -35.48 -18.36
CA GLN A 312 -19.07 -36.52 -17.71
C GLN A 312 -17.60 -36.16 -17.55
N GLY A 313 -17.20 -34.98 -18.02
CA GLY A 313 -15.85 -34.46 -17.87
C GLY A 313 -15.53 -34.20 -16.40
N LYS A 314 -14.26 -34.36 -16.04
CA LYS A 314 -13.82 -34.26 -14.64
C LYS A 314 -12.51 -33.52 -14.49
N PHE A 315 -12.39 -32.77 -13.41
CA PHE A 315 -11.11 -32.40 -12.83
C PHE A 315 -10.61 -33.56 -11.95
N LEU A 316 -9.40 -34.04 -12.22
CA LEU A 316 -8.79 -35.18 -11.52
C LEU A 316 -7.74 -34.75 -10.49
N GLY A 317 -7.24 -33.52 -10.59
CA GLY A 317 -6.21 -32.98 -9.71
C GLY A 317 -5.30 -32.00 -10.44
N ALA A 318 -4.37 -31.39 -9.71
CA ALA A 318 -3.36 -30.51 -10.27
C ALA A 318 -2.02 -30.69 -9.54
N GLN A 319 -0.92 -30.54 -10.28
CA GLN A 319 0.41 -30.40 -9.69
C GLN A 319 0.64 -28.93 -9.38
N VAL A 320 0.98 -28.65 -8.12
CA VAL A 320 1.17 -27.30 -7.59
C VAL A 320 2.59 -27.20 -7.06
N SER A 321 3.28 -26.13 -7.40
CA SER A 321 4.58 -25.78 -6.85
C SER A 321 4.52 -24.46 -6.09
N GLY A 322 5.48 -24.26 -5.17
CA GLY A 322 5.49 -23.12 -4.26
C GLY A 322 4.31 -23.07 -3.30
N GLY A 323 4.09 -21.90 -2.69
CA GLY A 323 3.04 -21.72 -1.67
C GLY A 323 3.24 -22.55 -0.40
N THR A 324 2.21 -22.58 0.46
CA THR A 324 2.22 -23.34 1.73
C THR A 324 1.05 -24.33 1.79
N ALA A 325 1.35 -25.61 1.94
CA ALA A 325 0.33 -26.66 2.09
C ALA A 325 -0.44 -26.54 3.42
N PRO A 326 -1.70 -27.02 3.51
CA PRO A 326 -2.50 -27.66 2.45
C PRO A 326 -3.04 -26.68 1.39
N PHE A 327 -3.37 -27.22 0.21
CA PHE A 327 -3.98 -26.47 -0.90
C PHE A 327 -5.46 -26.78 -1.03
N THR A 328 -6.27 -25.77 -1.37
CA THR A 328 -7.67 -25.93 -1.75
C THR A 328 -7.87 -25.61 -3.24
N TYR A 329 -8.73 -26.38 -3.89
CA TYR A 329 -8.97 -26.34 -5.33
C TYR A 329 -10.43 -26.00 -5.58
N THR A 330 -10.68 -24.92 -6.32
CA THR A 330 -12.02 -24.45 -6.66
C THR A 330 -12.10 -24.15 -8.15
N ILE A 331 -13.10 -24.71 -8.84
CA ILE A 331 -13.39 -24.31 -10.21
C ILE A 331 -14.26 -23.06 -10.15
N LYS A 332 -13.87 -22.00 -10.89
CA LYS A 332 -14.58 -20.72 -10.91
C LYS A 332 -16.08 -20.93 -11.20
N GLY A 333 -16.93 -20.33 -10.37
CA GLY A 333 -18.38 -20.59 -10.36
C GLY A 333 -18.83 -21.71 -9.42
N ASN A 334 -17.92 -22.27 -8.60
CA ASN A 334 -18.19 -23.38 -7.67
C ASN A 334 -18.82 -24.59 -8.38
N LEU A 335 -18.31 -24.90 -9.58
CA LEU A 335 -18.79 -26.01 -10.39
C LEU A 335 -18.38 -27.36 -9.76
N ASP A 336 -19.23 -28.37 -9.92
CA ASP A 336 -18.92 -29.75 -9.49
C ASP A 336 -17.75 -30.29 -10.32
N PRO A 337 -16.58 -30.56 -9.71
CA PRO A 337 -15.41 -31.03 -10.45
C PRO A 337 -15.61 -32.41 -11.10
N ASN A 338 -16.69 -33.13 -10.78
CA ASN A 338 -17.01 -34.44 -11.34
C ASN A 338 -18.04 -34.39 -12.48
N LYS A 339 -18.61 -33.22 -12.79
CA LYS A 339 -19.72 -33.06 -13.74
C LYS A 339 -19.53 -31.85 -14.66
N LEU A 340 -18.45 -31.86 -15.42
CA LEU A 340 -18.10 -30.79 -16.34
C LEU A 340 -18.47 -31.16 -17.78
N SER A 341 -19.09 -30.22 -18.50
CA SER A 341 -19.28 -30.31 -19.95
C SER A 341 -17.98 -29.99 -20.71
N ALA A 342 -17.91 -30.25 -22.00
CA ALA A 342 -16.82 -29.77 -22.84
C ALA A 342 -16.81 -28.24 -22.82
N GLY A 343 -15.61 -27.66 -22.66
CA GLY A 343 -15.44 -26.23 -22.51
C GLY A 343 -14.15 -25.86 -21.78
N THR A 344 -13.92 -24.55 -21.69
CA THR A 344 -12.80 -23.96 -20.97
C THR A 344 -13.25 -23.58 -19.56
N TYR A 345 -12.44 -23.95 -18.57
CA TYR A 345 -12.68 -23.71 -17.15
C TYR A 345 -11.47 -23.04 -16.52
N THR A 346 -11.69 -22.30 -15.43
CA THR A 346 -10.61 -21.71 -14.63
C THR A 346 -10.52 -22.42 -13.29
N LEU A 347 -9.38 -23.05 -13.03
CA LEU A 347 -9.04 -23.60 -11.71
C LEU A 347 -8.42 -22.49 -10.86
N ILE A 348 -8.92 -22.31 -9.64
CA ILE A 348 -8.37 -21.45 -8.61
C ILE A 348 -7.76 -22.35 -7.54
N VAL A 349 -6.48 -22.15 -7.24
CA VAL A 349 -5.77 -22.83 -6.14
C VAL A 349 -5.46 -21.81 -5.06
N GLU A 350 -5.81 -22.12 -3.82
CA GLU A 350 -5.52 -21.33 -2.62
C GLU A 350 -4.65 -22.12 -1.65
N ASP A 351 -3.60 -21.50 -1.12
CA ASP A 351 -2.71 -22.10 -0.13
C ASP A 351 -3.15 -21.84 1.32
N ALA A 352 -2.48 -22.45 2.30
CA ALA A 352 -2.80 -22.33 3.72
C ALA A 352 -2.70 -20.89 4.28
N ASN A 353 -1.97 -20.00 3.59
CA ASN A 353 -1.85 -18.58 3.96
C ASN A 353 -2.94 -17.72 3.28
N GLY A 354 -3.76 -18.31 2.40
CA GLY A 354 -4.80 -17.64 1.63
C GLY A 354 -4.30 -16.98 0.35
N CYS A 355 -3.11 -17.35 -0.14
CA CYS A 355 -2.59 -16.87 -1.42
C CYS A 355 -3.22 -17.66 -2.56
N LYS A 356 -3.61 -16.95 -3.64
CA LYS A 356 -4.36 -17.53 -4.75
C LYS A 356 -3.60 -17.46 -6.06
N THR A 357 -3.75 -18.49 -6.87
CA THR A 357 -3.33 -18.52 -8.28
C THR A 357 -4.44 -19.15 -9.10
N GLU A 358 -4.51 -18.81 -10.38
CA GLU A 358 -5.50 -19.38 -11.29
C GLU A 358 -4.90 -19.81 -12.61
N LYS A 359 -5.46 -20.85 -13.21
CA LYS A 359 -5.03 -21.37 -14.51
C LYS A 359 -6.21 -21.97 -15.26
N GLU A 360 -6.28 -21.70 -16.55
CA GLU A 360 -7.29 -22.29 -17.42
C GLU A 360 -6.95 -23.74 -17.75
N PHE A 361 -7.99 -24.55 -17.87
CA PHE A 361 -7.93 -25.91 -18.42
C PHE A 361 -9.13 -26.16 -19.32
N ILE A 362 -9.03 -27.17 -20.17
CA ILE A 362 -10.07 -27.52 -21.13
C ILE A 362 -10.53 -28.94 -20.83
N ILE A 363 -11.85 -29.12 -20.76
CA ILE A 363 -12.49 -30.42 -20.96
C ILE A 363 -12.82 -30.50 -22.44
N ARG A 364 -12.20 -31.45 -23.15
CA ARG A 364 -12.53 -31.67 -24.56
C ARG A 364 -13.76 -32.54 -24.67
N LEU A 365 -14.43 -32.42 -25.81
CA LEU A 365 -15.38 -33.42 -26.25
C LEU A 365 -14.59 -34.54 -26.93
N ASN A 366 -14.57 -35.71 -26.33
CA ASN A 366 -13.94 -36.88 -26.94
C ASN A 366 -14.88 -37.44 -28.01
N THR A 367 -14.69 -37.00 -29.26
CA THR A 367 -15.24 -37.69 -30.44
C THR A 367 -14.25 -38.78 -30.83
N SER A 368 -14.21 -39.87 -30.09
CA SER A 368 -13.47 -41.04 -30.56
C SER A 368 -13.96 -41.39 -31.96
N ASN A 369 -13.06 -41.58 -32.93
CA ASN A 369 -13.33 -42.38 -34.13
C ASN A 369 -13.76 -43.77 -33.67
N HIS A 370 -15.04 -43.91 -33.32
CA HIS A 370 -15.60 -45.12 -32.76
C HIS A 370 -16.08 -45.94 -33.95
N GLU A 371 -15.37 -47.02 -34.26
CA GLU A 371 -15.92 -48.04 -35.12
C GLU A 371 -17.10 -48.68 -34.40
N ILE A 372 -18.31 -48.58 -34.96
CA ILE A 372 -19.42 -49.40 -34.51
C ILE A 372 -19.28 -50.74 -35.21
N ASN A 373 -18.85 -51.77 -34.47
CA ASN A 373 -18.77 -53.15 -34.93
C ASN A 373 -19.95 -53.94 -34.38
N ILE A 374 -20.94 -54.19 -35.23
CA ILE A 374 -22.05 -55.10 -34.91
C ILE A 374 -22.22 -56.08 -36.05
N ASP A 375 -22.40 -57.36 -35.70
CA ASP A 375 -22.79 -58.42 -36.62
C ASP A 375 -22.05 -58.40 -37.98
N HIS A 376 -20.72 -58.21 -37.94
CA HIS A 376 -19.83 -58.19 -39.10
C HIS A 376 -19.92 -56.95 -40.00
N VAL A 377 -20.47 -55.85 -39.49
CA VAL A 377 -20.48 -54.53 -40.13
C VAL A 377 -19.71 -53.55 -39.24
N ILE A 378 -18.72 -52.88 -39.82
CA ILE A 378 -17.92 -51.83 -39.19
C ILE A 378 -18.28 -50.50 -39.84
N ILE A 379 -18.74 -49.52 -39.04
CA ILE A 379 -19.06 -48.17 -39.51
C ILE A 379 -18.10 -47.14 -38.94
N TYR A 380 -17.52 -46.31 -39.80
CA TYR A 380 -16.58 -45.25 -39.43
C TYR A 380 -16.53 -44.11 -40.47
N PRO A 381 -16.07 -42.90 -40.10
CA PRO A 381 -15.90 -42.43 -38.72
C PRO A 381 -17.26 -42.21 -38.04
N GLN A 382 -17.25 -42.12 -36.72
CA GLN A 382 -18.41 -41.69 -35.95
C GLN A 382 -17.99 -40.56 -35.01
N PRO A 383 -18.40 -39.30 -35.27
CA PRO A 383 -19.33 -38.82 -36.31
C PRO A 383 -18.75 -38.86 -37.74
N ALA A 384 -19.59 -38.71 -38.77
CA ALA A 384 -19.16 -38.62 -40.18
C ALA A 384 -19.60 -37.31 -40.85
N ASP A 385 -18.65 -36.46 -41.25
CA ASP A 385 -18.92 -35.16 -41.87
C ASP A 385 -19.04 -35.22 -43.42
N ASP A 386 -18.10 -35.90 -44.07
CA ASP A 386 -18.04 -35.98 -45.54
C ASP A 386 -18.59 -37.31 -46.06
N PHE A 387 -17.96 -38.41 -45.62
CA PHE A 387 -18.31 -39.78 -45.99
C PHE A 387 -18.48 -40.65 -44.74
N LEU A 388 -19.51 -41.49 -44.76
CA LEU A 388 -19.68 -42.60 -43.84
C LEU A 388 -19.25 -43.90 -44.54
N TYR A 389 -18.21 -44.56 -44.02
CA TYR A 389 -17.71 -45.83 -44.53
C TYR A 389 -18.42 -46.99 -43.84
N ILE A 390 -18.73 -48.02 -44.63
CA ILE A 390 -19.34 -49.26 -44.18
C ILE A 390 -18.47 -50.39 -44.71
N ASN A 391 -17.82 -51.11 -43.79
CA ASN A 391 -17.00 -52.28 -44.09
C ASN A 391 -17.73 -53.53 -43.62
N THR A 392 -17.91 -54.51 -44.50
CA THR A 392 -18.57 -55.79 -44.22
C THR A 392 -17.56 -56.93 -44.28
N ASN A 393 -17.87 -58.08 -43.66
CA ASN A 393 -17.05 -59.28 -43.92
C ASN A 393 -17.23 -59.80 -45.36
N SER A 394 -16.31 -60.65 -45.82
CA SER A 394 -16.19 -61.16 -47.20
C SER A 394 -17.36 -61.99 -47.76
N LYS A 395 -18.50 -62.04 -47.06
CA LYS A 395 -19.70 -62.81 -47.45
C LYS A 395 -20.97 -61.95 -47.54
N TRP A 396 -20.84 -60.62 -47.64
CA TRP A 396 -21.96 -59.68 -47.62
C TRP A 396 -21.84 -58.60 -48.72
N GLU A 397 -22.71 -58.68 -49.72
CA GLU A 397 -22.89 -57.61 -50.72
C GLU A 397 -23.85 -56.52 -50.19
N LEU A 398 -23.45 -55.24 -50.24
CA LEU A 398 -24.29 -54.10 -49.85
C LEU A 398 -25.28 -53.78 -50.99
N ASN A 399 -26.54 -54.22 -50.89
CA ASN A 399 -27.54 -54.06 -51.94
C ASN A 399 -28.49 -52.88 -51.71
N GLU A 400 -29.00 -52.71 -50.48
CA GLU A 400 -29.72 -51.51 -50.07
C GLU A 400 -29.23 -51.06 -48.70
N VAL A 401 -28.85 -49.78 -48.57
CA VAL A 401 -28.56 -49.14 -47.28
C VAL A 401 -29.43 -47.90 -47.17
N ARG A 402 -30.07 -47.73 -46.01
CA ARG A 402 -30.98 -46.63 -45.72
C ARG A 402 -30.55 -45.90 -44.47
N LEU A 403 -30.66 -44.58 -44.52
CA LEU A 403 -30.50 -43.72 -43.36
C LEU A 403 -31.88 -43.24 -42.93
N ILE A 404 -32.21 -43.45 -41.66
CA ILE A 404 -33.49 -43.11 -41.06
C ILE A 404 -33.22 -42.02 -40.03
N ASN A 405 -33.81 -40.84 -40.21
CA ASN A 405 -33.68 -39.76 -39.25
C ASN A 405 -34.55 -40.04 -37.98
N PRO A 406 -34.44 -39.23 -36.91
CA PRO A 406 -35.15 -39.50 -35.65
C PRO A 406 -36.68 -39.39 -35.74
N ILE A 407 -37.18 -38.73 -36.79
CA ILE A 407 -38.62 -38.60 -37.06
C ILE A 407 -39.12 -39.70 -38.03
N GLY A 408 -38.30 -40.72 -38.32
CA GLY A 408 -38.68 -41.90 -39.08
C GLY A 408 -38.67 -41.73 -40.61
N THR A 409 -38.19 -40.60 -41.12
CA THR A 409 -38.10 -40.40 -42.58
C THR A 409 -36.91 -41.18 -43.15
N GLU A 410 -37.20 -42.10 -44.07
CA GLU A 410 -36.17 -42.89 -44.77
C GLU A 410 -35.57 -42.08 -45.92
N SER A 411 -34.25 -41.95 -45.94
CA SER A 411 -33.50 -41.46 -47.09
C SER A 411 -32.79 -42.64 -47.75
N ASN A 412 -33.17 -42.94 -49.00
CA ASN A 412 -32.39 -43.85 -49.83
C ASN A 412 -31.05 -43.19 -50.13
N VAL A 413 -29.97 -43.80 -49.68
CA VAL A 413 -28.62 -43.31 -49.93
C VAL A 413 -27.91 -44.21 -50.92
N ASN A 414 -27.25 -43.59 -51.90
CA ASN A 414 -26.40 -44.31 -52.83
C ASN A 414 -25.12 -44.72 -52.11
N VAL A 415 -24.87 -46.03 -52.04
CA VAL A 415 -23.60 -46.57 -51.54
C VAL A 415 -22.62 -46.67 -52.70
N GLU A 416 -21.59 -45.83 -52.68
CA GLU A 416 -20.48 -45.93 -53.63
C GLU A 416 -19.57 -47.09 -53.22
N ARG A 417 -19.49 -48.13 -54.05
CA ARG A 417 -18.61 -49.28 -53.80
C ARG A 417 -17.17 -48.91 -54.10
N THR A 418 -16.29 -49.08 -53.12
CA THR A 418 -14.84 -48.84 -53.25
C THR A 418 -14.05 -50.16 -53.31
N SER A 419 -14.60 -51.26 -52.76
CA SER A 419 -14.12 -52.64 -52.96
C SER A 419 -15.26 -53.66 -52.69
N GLN A 420 -14.98 -54.97 -52.79
CA GLN A 420 -15.98 -56.03 -52.54
C GLN A 420 -16.64 -55.95 -51.15
N ASN A 421 -15.90 -55.44 -50.15
CA ASN A 421 -16.32 -55.42 -48.75
C ASN A 421 -16.39 -54.01 -48.16
N LEU A 422 -16.21 -52.96 -48.99
CA LEU A 422 -16.18 -51.57 -48.53
C LEU A 422 -17.04 -50.69 -49.41
N GLY A 423 -18.05 -50.07 -48.79
CA GLY A 423 -18.86 -49.02 -49.36
C GLY A 423 -18.66 -47.69 -48.62
N ARG A 424 -18.93 -46.57 -49.28
CA ARG A 424 -19.05 -45.27 -48.64
C ARG A 424 -20.36 -44.60 -49.03
N ILE A 425 -20.92 -43.81 -48.12
CA ILE A 425 -22.09 -42.97 -48.34
C ILE A 425 -21.64 -41.53 -48.20
N LEU A 426 -21.95 -40.69 -49.19
CA LEU A 426 -21.76 -39.24 -49.08
C LEU A 426 -22.83 -38.67 -48.15
N VAL A 427 -22.41 -38.10 -47.02
CA VAL A 427 -23.33 -37.62 -45.96
C VAL A 427 -23.35 -36.10 -45.80
N GLN A 428 -22.42 -35.38 -46.44
CA GLN A 428 -22.35 -33.90 -46.42
C GLN A 428 -23.65 -33.19 -46.86
N ASN A 429 -24.48 -33.86 -47.66
CA ASN A 429 -25.75 -33.31 -48.18
C ASN A 429 -26.94 -33.61 -47.26
N LEU A 430 -26.73 -34.35 -46.17
CA LEU A 430 -27.75 -34.67 -45.17
C LEU A 430 -27.70 -33.66 -44.03
N LYS A 431 -28.82 -33.49 -43.33
CA LYS A 431 -28.86 -32.60 -42.15
C LYS A 431 -28.04 -33.24 -41.03
N GLN A 432 -27.20 -32.47 -40.37
CA GLN A 432 -26.47 -32.94 -39.18
C GLN A 432 -27.43 -33.45 -38.11
N GLY A 433 -27.10 -34.58 -37.49
CA GLY A 433 -27.97 -35.19 -36.50
C GLY A 433 -27.74 -36.68 -36.29
N TRP A 434 -28.61 -37.30 -35.49
CA TRP A 434 -28.60 -38.73 -35.25
C TRP A 434 -29.44 -39.47 -36.29
N TYR A 435 -28.92 -40.58 -36.79
CA TYR A 435 -29.57 -41.44 -37.76
C TYR A 435 -29.49 -42.89 -37.29
N MET A 436 -30.48 -43.68 -37.69
CA MET A 436 -30.39 -45.13 -37.71
C MET A 436 -30.00 -45.55 -39.11
N ILE A 437 -29.08 -46.51 -39.23
CA ILE A 437 -28.72 -47.09 -40.51
C ILE A 437 -29.21 -48.53 -40.58
N LYS A 438 -29.89 -48.85 -41.67
CA LYS A 438 -30.35 -50.20 -41.96
C LYS A 438 -29.76 -50.65 -43.29
N GLY A 439 -29.38 -51.92 -43.38
CA GLY A 439 -29.06 -52.49 -44.69
C GLY A 439 -29.52 -53.92 -44.83
N THR A 440 -29.82 -54.31 -46.06
CA THR A 440 -30.39 -55.62 -46.40
C THR A 440 -29.58 -56.29 -47.52
N ASN A 441 -29.44 -57.62 -47.42
CA ASN A 441 -28.95 -58.47 -48.49
C ASN A 441 -29.65 -59.83 -48.44
N GLY A 442 -30.61 -60.04 -49.34
CA GLY A 442 -31.47 -61.23 -49.34
C GLY A 442 -32.23 -61.35 -48.02
N ASN A 443 -32.04 -62.46 -47.31
CA ASN A 443 -32.68 -62.72 -46.01
C ASN A 443 -31.92 -62.15 -44.80
N LYS A 444 -30.79 -61.45 -45.01
CA LYS A 444 -29.98 -60.88 -43.92
C LYS A 444 -30.20 -59.37 -43.84
N HIS A 445 -30.24 -58.86 -42.61
CA HIS A 445 -30.39 -57.44 -42.32
C HIS A 445 -29.49 -57.05 -41.15
N PHE A 446 -29.07 -55.78 -41.12
CA PHE A 446 -28.49 -55.15 -39.94
C PHE A 446 -29.20 -53.84 -39.66
N GLU A 447 -29.28 -53.49 -38.38
CA GLU A 447 -29.80 -52.20 -37.93
C GLU A 447 -28.85 -51.64 -36.89
N ILE A 448 -28.32 -50.44 -37.15
CA ILE A 448 -27.50 -49.70 -36.19
C ILE A 448 -28.30 -48.48 -35.73
N PRO A 449 -28.76 -48.45 -34.47
CA PRO A 449 -29.78 -47.51 -34.03
C PRO A 449 -29.27 -46.08 -33.82
N SER A 450 -27.94 -45.88 -33.74
CA SER A 450 -27.38 -44.58 -33.39
C SER A 450 -26.04 -44.34 -34.06
N ILE A 451 -26.09 -43.67 -35.21
CA ILE A 451 -24.94 -43.05 -35.87
C ILE A 451 -25.17 -41.53 -35.96
N LYS A 452 -24.11 -40.75 -35.85
CA LYS A 452 -24.09 -39.30 -35.95
C LYS A 452 -23.47 -38.89 -37.28
N LEU A 453 -24.19 -38.05 -38.02
CA LEU A 453 -23.77 -37.36 -39.24
C LEU A 453 -23.61 -35.87 -38.98
#